data_AF-B9XRX1-F1
#
_entry.id   AF-B9XRX1-F1
#
_cell.length_a   1.000
_cell.length_b   1.000
_cell.length_c   1.000
_cell.angle_alpha   90.00
_cell.angle_beta   90.00
_cell.angle_gamma   90.00
#
_symmetry.space_group_name_H-M   'P 1'
#
loop_
_entity.id
_entity.type
_entity.pdbx_description
1 polymer ?
#
loop_
_entity_poly.entity_id
_entity_poly.type
_entity_poly.pdbx_seq_one_letter_code
_entity_poly.pdbx_strand_id
1 'polypeptide(L)'
;MRALSLLLLLSTLLLQGCQYDPYAHLYTTEKPKPEDLVGAYTLLRQTVDEQHPSALQGKPCLIELHADGTFIASNVPPWTIGEPATNFFDTLISDTGSWRLDTTGTVNGTHPKPDPIWGIYLDSANSKIAPIHIAGTKAPFGLVFTLGDPDSGQAMLFTKQFSPGTPDDQSIDPFTLDEISDGIPGISWFLILVLIICAFFVMIVALAVTAIVAFGITILVGLGIISSSVFFGFLRRSPASGFRALFLQLGAIAGIACGIGAVWLVSWAAHAHWNPACKILLGGTSGLLCGLLAALLFNFLWGRAATWLLNRCTTHKI
;
A
#
# COMPACT_ATOMS: atom_id res chain seq x y z
N MET A 1 16.26 7.45 -11.69
CA MET A 1 14.79 7.33 -11.85
C MET A 1 14.29 5.89 -11.71
N ARG A 2 14.79 4.89 -12.47
CA ARG A 2 14.31 3.49 -12.37
C ARG A 2 14.47 2.84 -10.98
N ALA A 3 15.60 3.04 -10.31
CA ALA A 3 15.82 2.49 -8.97
C ALA A 3 14.89 3.10 -7.90
N LEU A 4 14.51 4.37 -8.05
CA LEU A 4 13.61 5.04 -7.12
C LEU A 4 12.17 4.53 -7.28
N SER A 5 11.69 4.35 -8.51
CA SER A 5 10.37 3.74 -8.77
C SER A 5 10.29 2.30 -8.26
N LEU A 6 11.36 1.52 -8.36
CA LEU A 6 11.39 0.13 -7.87
C LEU A 6 11.37 0.07 -6.34
N LEU A 7 12.07 0.99 -5.67
CA LEU A 7 12.06 1.09 -4.21
C LEU A 7 10.70 1.54 -3.68
N LEU A 8 10.03 2.47 -4.36
CA LEU A 8 8.68 2.94 -4.02
C LEU A 8 7.63 1.84 -4.23
N LEU A 9 7.73 1.09 -5.33
CA LEU A 9 6.86 -0.06 -5.59
C LEU A 9 7.03 -1.15 -4.51
N LEU A 10 8.28 -1.45 -4.14
CA LEU A 10 8.59 -2.42 -3.11
C LEU A 10 8.11 -1.97 -1.73
N SER A 11 8.22 -0.68 -1.39
CA SER A 11 7.67 -0.17 -0.12
C SER A 11 6.14 -0.22 -0.10
N THR A 12 5.47 0.05 -1.23
CA THR A 12 4.00 -0.09 -1.29
C THR A 12 3.55 -1.54 -1.15
N LEU A 13 4.30 -2.50 -1.70
CA LEU A 13 4.02 -3.94 -1.54
C LEU A 13 4.21 -4.42 -0.10
N LEU A 14 5.22 -3.90 0.61
CA LEU A 14 5.46 -4.24 2.02
C LEU A 14 4.41 -3.64 2.97
N LEU A 15 3.73 -2.57 2.56
CA LEU A 15 2.66 -1.94 3.33
C LEU A 15 1.30 -2.63 3.21
N GLN A 16 1.14 -3.60 2.29
CA GLN A 16 -0.11 -4.37 2.15
C GLN A 16 -0.17 -5.61 3.05
N GLY A 17 0.77 -5.78 3.98
CA GLY A 17 1.06 -7.06 4.64
C GLY A 17 0.39 -7.36 5.99
N CYS A 18 -0.52 -6.53 6.49
CA CYS A 18 -1.34 -6.90 7.65
C CYS A 18 -2.79 -7.04 7.22
N GLN A 19 -3.12 -8.19 6.64
CA GLN A 19 -4.51 -8.57 6.44
C GLN A 19 -5.11 -8.73 7.85
N TYR A 20 -6.19 -8.02 8.11
CA TYR A 20 -6.86 -7.95 9.39
C TYR A 20 -8.33 -8.25 9.13
N ASP A 21 -8.91 -9.18 9.87
CA ASP A 21 -10.35 -9.43 9.85
C ASP A 21 -11.11 -8.10 9.94
N PRO A 22 -11.81 -7.67 8.87
CA PRO A 22 -12.44 -6.37 8.82
C PRO A 22 -13.55 -6.22 9.86
N TYR A 23 -14.07 -7.31 10.42
CA TYR A 23 -15.12 -7.31 11.45
C TYR A 23 -14.58 -7.40 12.87
N ALA A 24 -13.26 -7.53 13.07
CA ALA A 24 -12.71 -7.71 14.41
C ALA A 24 -13.01 -6.54 15.37
N HIS A 25 -13.26 -5.35 14.84
CA HIS A 25 -13.70 -4.19 15.63
C HIS A 25 -15.15 -4.29 16.13
N LEU A 26 -15.98 -5.15 15.54
CA LEU A 26 -17.37 -5.37 15.97
C LEU A 26 -17.48 -6.40 17.11
N TYR A 27 -16.46 -7.25 17.28
CA TYR A 27 -16.51 -8.37 18.21
C TYR A 27 -16.57 -7.93 19.67
N THR A 28 -17.46 -8.57 20.43
CA THR A 28 -17.61 -8.32 21.86
C THR A 28 -16.41 -8.89 22.63
N THR A 29 -15.68 -8.03 23.33
CA THR A 29 -14.53 -8.42 24.16
C THR A 29 -14.87 -8.56 25.66
N GLU A 30 -15.96 -7.94 26.10
CA GLU A 30 -16.49 -8.11 27.45
C GLU A 30 -17.46 -9.29 27.51
N LYS A 31 -17.42 -10.09 28.58
CA LYS A 31 -18.29 -11.27 28.68
C LYS A 31 -19.77 -10.87 28.77
N PRO A 32 -20.62 -11.21 27.80
CA PRO A 32 -22.05 -10.89 27.87
C PRO A 32 -22.76 -11.80 28.89
N LYS A 33 -23.93 -11.36 29.36
CA LYS A 33 -24.81 -12.24 30.15
C LYS A 33 -25.57 -13.16 29.21
N PRO A 34 -25.72 -14.47 29.52
CA PRO A 34 -26.49 -15.39 28.68
C PRO A 34 -27.91 -14.92 28.38
N GLU A 35 -28.56 -14.26 29.34
CA GLU A 35 -29.92 -13.70 29.22
C GLU A 35 -30.03 -12.66 28.09
N ASP A 36 -28.98 -11.87 27.87
CA ASP A 36 -28.95 -10.83 26.84
C ASP A 36 -28.85 -11.43 25.42
N LEU A 37 -28.45 -12.70 25.31
CA LEU A 37 -28.30 -13.43 24.04
C LEU A 37 -29.55 -14.23 23.66
N VAL A 38 -30.46 -14.49 24.61
CA VAL A 38 -31.70 -15.24 24.34
C VAL A 38 -32.61 -14.44 23.40
N GLY A 39 -33.03 -15.03 22.30
CA GLY A 39 -33.91 -14.39 21.30
C GLY A 39 -33.78 -14.99 19.90
N ALA A 40 -34.57 -14.45 18.98
CA ALA A 40 -34.52 -14.79 17.57
C ALA A 40 -33.58 -13.85 16.81
N TYR A 41 -32.78 -14.38 15.89
CA TYR A 41 -31.80 -13.65 15.10
C TYR A 41 -32.03 -13.89 13.63
N THR A 42 -32.17 -12.81 12.84
CA THR A 42 -32.33 -12.91 11.39
C THR A 42 -31.16 -12.28 10.66
N LEU A 43 -30.84 -12.85 9.49
CA LEU A 43 -29.81 -12.32 8.63
C LEU A 43 -30.10 -10.86 8.26
N LEU A 44 -29.16 -9.98 8.57
CA LEU A 44 -29.17 -8.56 8.22
C LEU A 44 -28.43 -8.33 6.90
N ARG A 45 -27.20 -8.85 6.79
CA ARG A 45 -26.32 -8.65 5.64
C ARG A 45 -25.39 -9.85 5.47
N GLN A 46 -24.94 -10.08 4.23
CA GLN A 46 -23.82 -10.98 3.91
C GLN A 46 -22.85 -10.28 2.96
N THR A 47 -21.57 -10.68 2.95
CA THR A 47 -20.56 -10.13 2.03
C THR A 47 -20.08 -11.11 0.97
N VAL A 48 -20.57 -12.34 0.96
CA VAL A 48 -20.18 -13.33 -0.07
C VAL A 48 -20.72 -12.96 -1.45
N ASP A 49 -21.92 -12.39 -1.49
CA ASP A 49 -22.53 -11.82 -2.70
C ASP A 49 -23.19 -10.49 -2.31
N GLU A 50 -22.46 -9.40 -2.48
CA GLU A 50 -22.96 -8.05 -2.19
C GLU A 50 -24.13 -7.64 -3.09
N GLN A 51 -24.23 -8.23 -4.28
CA GLN A 51 -25.25 -7.85 -5.27
C GLN A 51 -26.55 -8.60 -5.07
N HIS A 52 -26.55 -9.77 -4.40
CA HIS A 52 -27.77 -10.52 -4.18
C HIS A 52 -27.82 -11.30 -2.85
N PRO A 53 -28.84 -11.04 -2.00
CA PRO A 53 -29.27 -12.01 -0.98
C PRO A 53 -29.84 -13.31 -1.60
N SER A 54 -29.79 -13.48 -2.92
CA SER A 54 -30.24 -14.69 -3.63
C SER A 54 -29.41 -15.92 -3.29
N ALA A 55 -28.26 -15.79 -2.61
CA ALA A 55 -27.52 -16.92 -2.07
C ALA A 55 -28.44 -17.82 -1.22
N LEU A 56 -29.33 -17.24 -0.42
CA LEU A 56 -30.32 -17.98 0.38
C LEU A 56 -31.59 -18.36 -0.39
N GLN A 57 -31.67 -18.05 -1.69
CA GLN A 57 -32.81 -18.36 -2.56
C GLN A 57 -34.16 -17.83 -2.01
N GLY A 58 -34.13 -16.70 -1.31
CA GLY A 58 -35.31 -16.10 -0.68
C GLY A 58 -35.81 -16.81 0.58
N LYS A 59 -35.09 -17.82 1.08
CA LYS A 59 -35.43 -18.48 2.35
C LYS A 59 -34.94 -17.63 3.53
N PRO A 60 -35.75 -17.49 4.60
CA PRO A 60 -35.31 -16.79 5.80
C PRO A 60 -34.25 -17.62 6.53
N CYS A 61 -33.10 -17.01 6.83
CA CYS A 61 -32.05 -17.58 7.67
C CYS A 61 -32.25 -17.09 9.11
N LEU A 62 -32.59 -18.02 10.01
CA LEU A 62 -33.05 -17.74 11.37
C LEU A 62 -32.28 -18.58 12.38
N ILE A 63 -31.91 -17.97 13.49
CA ILE A 63 -31.30 -18.64 14.65
C ILE A 63 -32.07 -18.20 15.89
N GLU A 64 -32.62 -19.13 16.64
CA GLU A 64 -33.29 -18.88 17.91
C GLU A 64 -32.47 -19.48 19.05
N LEU A 65 -32.13 -18.66 20.03
CA LEU A 65 -31.44 -19.06 21.25
C LEU A 65 -32.44 -19.00 22.40
N HIS A 66 -32.68 -20.14 23.05
CA HIS A 66 -33.63 -20.26 24.17
C HIS A 66 -32.92 -20.14 25.52
N ALA A 67 -33.67 -19.70 26.53
CA ALA A 67 -33.16 -19.51 27.90
C ALA A 67 -32.78 -20.82 28.61
N ASP A 68 -33.29 -21.96 28.15
CA ASP A 68 -32.95 -23.29 28.67
C ASP A 68 -31.61 -23.84 28.11
N GLY A 69 -30.91 -23.04 27.29
CA GLY A 69 -29.65 -23.44 26.66
C GLY A 69 -29.83 -24.23 25.37
N THR A 70 -31.05 -24.33 24.82
CA THR A 70 -31.29 -24.95 23.52
C THR A 70 -31.36 -23.94 22.38
N PHE A 71 -31.14 -24.39 21.14
CA PHE A 71 -31.25 -23.55 19.96
C PHE A 71 -32.04 -24.22 18.83
N ILE A 72 -32.59 -23.38 17.95
CA ILE A 72 -33.18 -23.77 16.67
C ILE A 72 -32.51 -22.94 15.58
N ALA A 73 -31.95 -23.59 14.56
CA ALA A 73 -31.39 -22.95 13.38
C ALA A 73 -32.18 -23.38 12.14
N SER A 74 -32.51 -22.44 11.25
CA SER A 74 -33.28 -22.70 10.03
C SER A 74 -32.65 -22.03 8.82
N ASN A 75 -32.46 -22.81 7.75
CA ASN A 75 -31.86 -22.40 6.48
C ASN A 75 -30.50 -21.72 6.64
N VAL A 76 -29.69 -22.19 7.59
CA VAL A 76 -28.35 -21.69 7.81
C VAL A 76 -27.39 -22.46 6.91
N PRO A 77 -26.34 -21.85 6.34
CA PRO A 77 -25.42 -22.61 5.53
C PRO A 77 -24.51 -23.49 6.43
N PRO A 78 -23.88 -24.53 5.90
CA PRO A 78 -23.22 -25.56 6.70
C PRO A 78 -21.87 -25.05 7.22
N TRP A 79 -21.88 -24.18 8.23
CA TRP A 79 -20.73 -23.42 8.74
C TRP A 79 -19.54 -24.31 9.15
N THR A 80 -18.63 -24.55 8.21
CA THR A 80 -17.35 -25.21 8.46
C THR A 80 -16.24 -24.19 8.52
N ILE A 81 -15.34 -24.31 9.50
CA ILE A 81 -14.11 -23.51 9.58
C ILE A 81 -13.21 -23.86 8.39
N GLY A 82 -12.66 -22.85 7.70
CA GLY A 82 -11.83 -23.00 6.50
C GLY A 82 -12.61 -22.80 5.20
N GLU A 83 -11.98 -23.03 4.04
CA GLU A 83 -12.53 -22.69 2.73
C GLU A 83 -13.88 -23.40 2.46
N PRO A 84 -15.02 -22.66 2.44
CA PRO A 84 -16.31 -23.27 2.12
C PRO A 84 -16.30 -23.77 0.68
N ALA A 85 -17.06 -24.83 0.40
CA ALA A 85 -17.21 -25.33 -0.97
C ALA A 85 -17.79 -24.23 -1.89
N THR A 86 -17.48 -24.27 -3.20
CA THR A 86 -17.92 -23.24 -4.16
C THR A 86 -19.45 -23.06 -4.22
N ASN A 87 -20.20 -24.06 -3.77
CA ASN A 87 -21.66 -24.10 -3.76
C ASN A 87 -22.25 -24.14 -2.34
N PHE A 88 -21.56 -23.55 -1.36
CA PHE A 88 -21.90 -23.62 0.06
C PHE A 88 -23.36 -23.27 0.41
N PHE A 89 -23.97 -22.36 -0.34
CA PHE A 89 -25.36 -21.95 -0.13
C PHE A 89 -26.41 -22.90 -0.73
N ASP A 90 -26.01 -23.87 -1.56
CA ASP A 90 -26.95 -24.86 -2.12
C ASP A 90 -27.40 -25.89 -1.08
N THR A 91 -26.66 -26.01 0.04
CA THR A 91 -26.88 -26.99 1.09
C THR A 91 -27.20 -26.34 2.42
N LEU A 92 -28.27 -25.54 2.47
CA LEU A 92 -28.75 -24.97 3.73
C LEU A 92 -29.25 -26.08 4.67
N ILE A 93 -28.82 -26.00 5.93
CA ILE A 93 -29.19 -26.93 7.00
C ILE A 93 -30.20 -26.26 7.95
N SER A 94 -31.02 -27.08 8.56
CA SER A 94 -31.87 -26.70 9.69
C SER A 94 -31.67 -27.73 10.78
N ASP A 95 -31.43 -27.28 12.00
CA ASP A 95 -31.00 -28.16 13.08
C ASP A 95 -31.37 -27.61 14.45
N THR A 96 -31.30 -28.48 15.46
CA THR A 96 -31.54 -28.14 16.86
C THR A 96 -30.49 -28.76 17.75
N GLY A 97 -30.28 -28.17 18.93
CA GLY A 97 -29.27 -28.67 19.86
C GLY A 97 -29.14 -27.80 21.10
N SER A 98 -27.97 -27.84 21.72
CA SER A 98 -27.63 -26.98 22.85
C SER A 98 -26.65 -25.89 22.42
N TRP A 99 -26.71 -24.71 23.05
CA TRP A 99 -25.73 -23.66 22.86
C TRP A 99 -24.98 -23.35 24.15
N ARG A 100 -23.75 -22.85 24.00
CA ARG A 100 -22.94 -22.35 25.12
C ARG A 100 -22.17 -21.09 24.74
N LEU A 101 -21.95 -20.23 25.74
CA LEU A 101 -21.15 -19.01 25.63
C LEU A 101 -19.70 -19.30 26.02
N ASP A 102 -18.76 -19.06 25.12
CA ASP A 102 -17.32 -19.24 25.38
C ASP A 102 -16.49 -18.29 24.50
N THR A 103 -15.18 -18.28 24.70
CA THR A 103 -14.25 -17.53 23.84
C THR A 103 -14.01 -18.26 22.53
N THR A 104 -13.98 -17.50 21.43
CA THR A 104 -13.80 -18.03 20.06
C THR A 104 -12.48 -17.59 19.43
N GLY A 105 -11.73 -16.74 20.11
CA GLY A 105 -10.45 -16.21 19.65
C GLY A 105 -9.95 -15.08 20.54
N THR A 106 -8.97 -14.34 20.03
CA THR A 106 -8.44 -13.15 20.68
C THR A 106 -8.16 -12.07 19.65
N VAL A 107 -8.39 -10.81 20.00
CA VAL A 107 -7.97 -9.65 19.21
C VAL A 107 -6.79 -8.97 19.90
N ASN A 108 -5.78 -8.58 19.12
CA ASN A 108 -4.68 -7.78 19.63
C ASN A 108 -5.16 -6.33 19.78
N GLY A 109 -5.59 -5.98 20.99
CA GLY A 109 -5.95 -4.62 21.36
C GLY A 109 -4.74 -3.72 21.65
N THR A 110 -5.02 -2.58 22.29
CA THR A 110 -3.97 -1.67 22.79
C THR A 110 -3.29 -2.19 24.06
N HIS A 111 -3.84 -3.24 24.65
CA HIS A 111 -3.31 -3.87 25.86
C HIS A 111 -2.17 -4.86 25.53
N PRO A 112 -1.21 -5.04 26.45
CA PRO A 112 -0.12 -6.00 26.28
C PRO A 112 -0.58 -7.46 26.27
N LYS A 113 -1.83 -7.72 26.70
CA LYS A 113 -2.47 -9.03 26.64
C LYS A 113 -3.58 -8.97 25.59
N PRO A 114 -3.69 -9.95 24.68
CA PRO A 114 -4.80 -10.03 23.74
C PRO A 114 -6.15 -10.10 24.47
N ASP A 115 -7.14 -9.37 23.96
CA ASP A 115 -8.49 -9.36 24.50
C ASP A 115 -9.26 -10.56 23.94
N PRO A 116 -9.97 -11.34 24.78
CA PRO A 116 -10.74 -12.48 24.31
C PRO A 116 -11.92 -12.01 23.46
N ILE A 117 -12.21 -12.73 22.37
CA ILE A 117 -13.43 -12.55 21.59
C ILE A 117 -14.48 -13.53 22.12
N TRP A 118 -15.64 -13.03 22.51
CA TRP A 118 -16.76 -13.86 22.96
C TRP A 118 -17.62 -14.33 21.79
N GLY A 119 -18.07 -15.58 21.89
CA GLY A 119 -18.89 -16.20 20.87
C GLY A 119 -19.80 -17.31 21.41
N ILE A 120 -20.61 -17.84 20.52
CA ILE A 120 -21.60 -18.88 20.81
C ILE A 120 -21.19 -20.15 20.08
N TYR A 121 -21.13 -21.26 20.79
CA TYR A 121 -20.97 -22.59 20.19
C TYR A 121 -22.35 -23.23 20.10
N LEU A 122 -22.71 -23.71 18.91
CA LEU A 122 -23.93 -24.49 18.68
C LEU A 122 -23.56 -25.97 18.57
N ASP A 123 -23.91 -26.74 19.59
CA ASP A 123 -23.65 -28.18 19.64
C ASP A 123 -24.89 -28.94 19.13
N SER A 124 -24.76 -29.54 17.94
CA SER A 124 -25.76 -30.44 17.37
C SER A 124 -25.23 -31.87 17.23
N ALA A 125 -26.14 -32.84 17.29
CA ALA A 125 -25.84 -34.24 16.97
C ALA A 125 -25.64 -34.47 15.47
N ASN A 126 -26.27 -33.66 14.61
CA ASN A 126 -26.35 -33.91 13.17
C ASN A 126 -25.39 -33.04 12.35
N SER A 127 -24.99 -31.88 12.87
CA SER A 127 -24.15 -30.92 12.15
C SER A 127 -23.04 -30.36 13.03
N LYS A 128 -21.92 -30.02 12.38
CA LYS A 128 -20.86 -29.22 12.99
C LYS A 128 -21.05 -27.78 12.53
N ILE A 129 -21.28 -26.89 13.47
CA ILE A 129 -21.47 -25.47 13.24
C ILE A 129 -20.24 -24.74 13.77
N ALA A 130 -19.64 -23.90 12.95
CA ALA A 130 -18.54 -23.03 13.37
C ALA A 130 -19.01 -22.09 14.49
N PRO A 131 -18.11 -21.72 15.42
CA PRO A 131 -18.46 -20.79 16.48
C PRO A 131 -18.90 -19.44 15.90
N ILE A 132 -19.89 -18.84 16.56
CA ILE A 132 -20.50 -17.57 16.16
C ILE A 132 -19.85 -16.46 16.97
N HIS A 133 -19.32 -15.41 16.35
CA HIS A 133 -18.85 -14.25 17.09
C HIS A 133 -20.02 -13.39 17.53
N ILE A 134 -19.99 -12.88 18.76
CA ILE A 134 -20.98 -11.91 19.26
C ILE A 134 -20.50 -10.53 18.83
N ALA A 135 -21.42 -9.71 18.33
CA ALA A 135 -21.12 -8.36 17.87
C ALA A 135 -21.82 -7.29 18.71
N GLY A 136 -21.12 -6.17 18.91
CA GLY A 136 -21.58 -5.02 19.69
C GLY A 136 -20.92 -4.94 21.07
N THR A 137 -20.92 -3.75 21.66
CA THR A 137 -20.36 -3.51 23.00
C THR A 137 -21.39 -3.61 24.11
N LYS A 138 -22.69 -3.57 23.77
CA LYS A 138 -23.83 -3.64 24.71
C LYS A 138 -25.02 -4.33 24.05
N ALA A 139 -25.94 -4.84 24.87
CA ALA A 139 -27.20 -5.38 24.40
C ALA A 139 -28.05 -4.27 23.71
N PRO A 140 -28.85 -4.61 22.67
CA PRO A 140 -28.96 -5.94 22.05
C PRO A 140 -27.73 -6.29 21.20
N PHE A 141 -27.21 -7.50 21.41
CA PHE A 141 -26.06 -7.99 20.65
C PHE A 141 -26.47 -8.52 19.27
N GLY A 142 -25.60 -8.35 18.28
CA GLY A 142 -25.68 -9.03 16.98
C GLY A 142 -24.86 -10.32 16.96
N LEU A 143 -24.94 -11.07 15.87
CA LEU A 143 -24.10 -12.25 15.63
C LEU A 143 -23.36 -12.10 14.30
N VAL A 144 -22.08 -12.48 14.27
CA VAL A 144 -21.24 -12.47 13.07
C VAL A 144 -20.71 -13.88 12.84
N PHE A 145 -21.05 -14.42 11.67
CA PHE A 145 -20.48 -15.67 11.17
C PHE A 145 -19.43 -15.34 10.13
N THR A 146 -18.18 -15.60 10.44
CA THR A 146 -17.10 -15.58 9.46
C THR A 146 -17.19 -16.81 8.57
N LEU A 147 -17.02 -16.62 7.27
CA LEU A 147 -17.03 -17.67 6.27
C LEU A 147 -15.62 -17.82 5.72
N GLY A 148 -15.02 -18.99 5.90
CA GLY A 148 -13.64 -19.21 5.45
C GLY A 148 -12.60 -18.59 6.37
N ASP A 149 -11.62 -17.96 5.74
CA ASP A 149 -10.57 -17.21 6.41
C ASP A 149 -11.14 -15.87 6.90
N PRO A 150 -11.11 -15.55 8.21
CA PRO A 150 -11.55 -14.26 8.74
C PRO A 150 -10.92 -13.06 8.02
N ASP A 151 -9.67 -13.20 7.56
CA ASP A 151 -8.95 -12.14 6.86
C ASP A 151 -9.51 -11.85 5.46
N SER A 152 -10.34 -12.75 4.90
CA SER A 152 -11.01 -12.53 3.61
C SER A 152 -12.16 -11.53 3.66
N GLY A 153 -12.65 -11.19 4.87
CA GLY A 153 -13.79 -10.30 5.06
C GLY A 153 -15.13 -10.87 4.60
N GLN A 154 -15.23 -12.19 4.41
CA GLN A 154 -16.49 -12.86 4.11
C GLN A 154 -17.22 -13.20 5.40
N ALA A 155 -18.41 -12.63 5.59
CA ALA A 155 -19.22 -12.87 6.78
C ALA A 155 -20.72 -12.78 6.51
N MET A 156 -21.50 -13.35 7.43
CA MET A 156 -22.95 -13.17 7.56
C MET A 156 -23.23 -12.50 8.91
N LEU A 157 -23.93 -11.37 8.86
CA LEU A 157 -24.26 -10.55 10.02
C LEU A 157 -25.73 -10.72 10.34
N PHE A 158 -26.05 -11.08 11.57
CA PHE A 158 -27.41 -11.28 12.06
C PHE A 158 -27.75 -10.22 13.11
N THR A 159 -29.00 -9.78 13.09
CA THR A 159 -29.57 -8.88 14.08
C THR A 159 -30.63 -9.58 14.91
N LYS A 160 -30.71 -9.23 16.19
CA LYS A 160 -31.70 -9.77 17.11
C LYS A 160 -33.07 -9.16 16.80
N GLN A 161 -34.06 -10.00 16.54
CA GLN A 161 -35.44 -9.56 16.38
C GLN A 161 -36.03 -9.15 17.74
N PHE A 162 -36.69 -8.00 17.76
CA PHE A 162 -37.40 -7.54 18.94
C PHE A 162 -38.70 -8.33 19.10
N SER A 163 -38.91 -8.94 20.26
CA SER A 163 -40.16 -9.65 20.53
C SER A 163 -41.29 -8.62 20.69
N PRO A 164 -42.43 -8.74 19.97
CA PRO A 164 -43.48 -7.73 19.87
C PRO A 164 -44.33 -7.51 21.15
N GLY A 165 -43.78 -7.79 22.34
CA GLY A 165 -44.48 -7.66 23.64
C GLY A 165 -43.91 -6.61 24.59
N THR A 166 -42.81 -5.94 24.25
CA THR A 166 -42.20 -4.91 25.10
C THR A 166 -42.65 -3.53 24.60
N PRO A 167 -43.28 -2.67 25.44
CA PRO A 167 -43.78 -1.36 25.03
C PRO A 167 -42.69 -0.50 24.37
N ASP A 168 -43.03 -0.03 23.20
CA ASP A 168 -42.22 0.64 22.17
C ASP A 168 -41.86 2.09 22.55
N ASP A 169 -41.20 2.31 23.71
CA ASP A 169 -40.91 3.68 24.18
C ASP A 169 -39.48 4.17 23.90
N GLN A 170 -38.65 3.39 23.22
CA GLN A 170 -37.42 3.91 22.63
C GLN A 170 -37.20 3.22 21.29
N SER A 171 -37.25 4.01 20.21
CA SER A 171 -36.63 3.68 18.94
C SER A 171 -35.12 3.56 19.18
N ILE A 172 -34.71 2.44 19.76
CA ILE A 172 -33.31 2.05 19.86
C ILE A 172 -32.90 1.89 18.41
N ASP A 173 -32.12 2.85 17.92
CA ASP A 173 -31.57 2.85 16.57
C ASP A 173 -30.97 1.45 16.34
N PRO A 174 -31.59 0.63 15.47
CA PRO A 174 -31.23 -0.76 15.34
C PRO A 174 -29.85 -0.80 14.71
N PHE A 175 -28.81 -0.92 15.54
CA PHE A 175 -27.42 -1.11 15.14
C PHE A 175 -27.11 -0.29 13.88
N THR A 176 -27.11 1.05 14.00
CA THR A 176 -27.05 1.99 12.87
C THR A 176 -26.01 1.49 11.87
N LEU A 177 -26.48 1.04 10.71
CA LEU A 177 -25.64 0.51 9.63
C LEU A 177 -24.57 1.52 9.20
N ASP A 178 -24.76 2.80 9.53
CA ASP A 178 -23.80 3.88 9.38
C ASP A 178 -22.51 3.66 10.21
N GLU A 179 -22.57 3.09 11.42
CA GLU A 179 -21.36 2.76 12.20
C GLU A 179 -20.54 1.61 11.58
N ILE A 180 -21.18 0.72 10.79
CA ILE A 180 -20.49 -0.38 10.10
C ILE A 180 -20.00 0.08 8.71
N SER A 181 -20.74 1.00 8.08
CA SER A 181 -20.45 1.49 6.73
C SER A 181 -19.50 2.68 6.69
N ASP A 182 -19.38 3.45 7.78
CA ASP A 182 -18.38 4.49 7.97
C ASP A 182 -17.03 3.83 8.27
N GLY A 183 -16.45 3.33 7.18
CA GLY A 183 -15.35 2.39 7.19
C GLY A 183 -14.18 2.78 8.08
N ILE A 184 -13.62 1.74 8.69
CA ILE A 184 -12.29 1.64 9.33
C ILE A 184 -11.52 2.98 9.26
N PRO A 185 -11.78 3.92 10.19
CA PRO A 185 -11.22 5.26 10.11
C PRO A 185 -9.68 5.24 10.05
N GLY A 186 -9.03 4.15 10.50
CA GLY A 186 -7.59 3.97 10.41
C GLY A 186 -7.01 3.87 8.99
N ILE A 187 -7.69 3.22 8.04
CA ILE A 187 -7.11 2.95 6.71
C ILE A 187 -7.02 4.23 5.88
N SER A 188 -8.05 5.07 5.94
CA SER A 188 -8.06 6.38 5.25
C SER A 188 -6.98 7.31 5.80
N TRP A 189 -6.87 7.44 7.13
CA TRP A 189 -5.86 8.28 7.75
C TRP A 189 -4.43 7.78 7.50
N PHE A 190 -4.22 6.47 7.52
CA PHE A 190 -2.92 5.88 7.20
C PHE A 190 -2.50 6.17 5.75
N LEU A 191 -3.40 5.99 4.78
CA LEU A 191 -3.14 6.32 3.38
C LEU A 191 -2.82 7.81 3.19
N ILE A 192 -3.59 8.70 3.84
CA ILE A 192 -3.33 10.14 3.82
C ILE A 192 -1.95 10.46 4.38
N LEU A 193 -1.56 9.84 5.51
CA LEU A 193 -0.23 10.03 6.11
C LEU A 193 0.90 9.57 5.18
N VAL A 194 0.76 8.40 4.57
CA VAL A 194 1.75 7.87 3.61
C VAL A 194 1.89 8.79 2.40
N LEU A 195 0.78 9.31 1.87
CA LEU A 195 0.80 10.28 0.77
C LEU A 195 1.52 11.57 1.14
N ILE A 196 1.29 12.10 2.35
CA ILE A 196 1.98 13.30 2.86
C ILE A 196 3.49 13.05 2.93
N ILE A 197 3.92 11.92 3.52
CA ILE A 197 5.35 11.57 3.62
C ILE A 197 5.99 11.47 2.23
N CYS A 198 5.31 10.84 1.27
CA CYS A 198 5.79 10.74 -0.10
C CYS A 198 5.94 12.13 -0.76
N ALA A 199 4.98 13.04 -0.55
CA ALA A 199 5.05 14.39 -1.09
C ALA A 199 6.24 15.18 -0.52
N PHE A 200 6.48 15.09 0.79
CA PHE A 200 7.64 15.73 1.43
C PHE A 200 8.96 15.18 0.89
N PHE A 201 9.06 13.86 0.71
CA PHE A 201 10.26 13.23 0.16
C PHE A 201 10.55 13.73 -1.26
N VAL A 202 9.54 13.77 -2.14
CA VAL A 202 9.68 14.30 -3.50
C VAL A 202 10.13 15.76 -3.49
N MET A 203 9.56 16.58 -2.60
CA MET A 203 9.92 17.99 -2.45
C MET A 203 11.38 18.16 -2.01
N ILE A 204 11.85 17.38 -1.04
CA ILE A 204 13.24 17.42 -0.56
C ILE A 204 14.21 17.05 -1.69
N VAL A 205 13.92 15.98 -2.44
CA VAL A 205 14.73 15.57 -3.59
C VAL A 205 14.78 16.66 -4.65
N ALA A 206 13.64 17.27 -4.98
CA ALA A 206 13.57 18.36 -5.95
C ALA A 206 14.41 19.59 -5.52
N LEU A 207 14.36 19.95 -4.24
CA LEU A 207 15.15 21.05 -3.67
C LEU A 207 16.65 20.74 -3.71
N ALA A 208 17.05 19.52 -3.34
CA ALA A 208 18.45 19.09 -3.41
C ALA A 208 19.00 19.13 -4.84
N VAL A 209 18.25 18.64 -5.83
CA VAL A 209 18.63 18.69 -7.24
C VAL A 209 18.77 20.14 -7.71
N THR A 210 17.82 21.01 -7.36
CA THR A 210 17.85 22.43 -7.72
C THR A 210 19.08 23.12 -7.14
N ALA A 211 19.42 22.85 -5.87
CA ALA A 211 20.60 23.40 -5.22
C ALA A 211 21.89 22.94 -5.89
N ILE A 212 22.01 21.66 -6.25
CA ILE A 212 23.18 21.10 -6.95
C ILE A 212 23.35 21.76 -8.32
N VAL A 213 22.25 21.92 -9.07
CA VAL A 213 22.28 22.57 -10.39
C VAL A 213 22.67 24.04 -10.26
N ALA A 214 22.06 24.78 -9.34
CA ALA A 214 22.38 26.20 -9.10
C ALA A 214 23.84 26.40 -8.66
N PHE A 215 24.35 25.52 -7.81
CA PHE A 215 25.74 25.51 -7.40
C PHE A 215 26.68 25.23 -8.59
N GLY A 216 26.34 24.23 -9.41
CA GLY A 216 27.07 23.93 -10.65
C GLY A 216 27.13 25.12 -11.59
N ILE A 217 26.00 25.80 -11.82
CA ILE A 217 25.95 27.01 -12.65
C ILE A 217 26.84 28.11 -12.06
N THR A 218 26.76 28.35 -10.75
CA THR A 218 27.58 29.36 -10.06
C THR A 218 29.08 29.09 -10.27
N ILE A 219 29.52 27.83 -10.14
CA ILE A 219 30.91 27.44 -10.43
C ILE A 219 31.27 27.71 -11.90
N LEU A 220 30.39 27.33 -12.84
CA LEU A 220 30.65 27.52 -14.27
C LEU A 220 30.74 29.00 -14.66
N VAL A 221 29.95 29.86 -14.03
CA VAL A 221 30.04 31.32 -14.18
C VAL A 221 31.34 31.84 -13.58
N GLY A 222 31.67 31.44 -12.35
CA GLY A 222 32.88 31.88 -11.64
C GLY A 222 34.18 31.50 -12.36
N LEU A 223 34.21 30.34 -13.01
CA LEU A 223 35.33 29.90 -13.85
C LEU A 223 35.37 30.56 -15.23
N GLY A 224 34.38 31.39 -15.58
CA GLY A 224 34.32 32.07 -16.88
C GLY A 224 34.01 31.16 -18.07
N ILE A 225 33.59 29.91 -17.83
CA ILE A 225 33.29 28.91 -18.87
C ILE A 225 32.10 29.36 -19.71
N ILE A 226 31.03 29.79 -19.05
CA ILE A 226 29.82 30.28 -19.73
C ILE A 226 30.16 31.54 -20.54
N SER A 227 30.90 32.49 -19.95
CA SER A 227 31.30 33.74 -20.61
C SER A 227 32.17 33.49 -21.84
N SER A 228 33.21 32.66 -21.72
CA SER A 228 34.10 32.33 -22.84
C SER A 228 33.39 31.56 -23.95
N SER A 229 32.45 30.67 -23.61
CA SER A 229 31.64 29.94 -24.61
C SER A 229 30.68 30.85 -25.39
N VAL A 230 30.00 31.78 -24.71
CA VAL A 230 29.12 32.76 -25.36
C VAL A 230 29.94 33.71 -26.24
N PHE A 231 31.07 34.19 -25.74
CA PHE A 231 31.98 35.05 -26.50
C PHE A 231 32.47 34.36 -27.78
N PHE A 232 32.84 33.09 -27.71
CA PHE A 232 33.27 32.32 -28.89
C PHE A 232 32.13 32.12 -29.90
N GLY A 233 30.90 31.92 -29.42
CA GLY A 233 29.70 31.85 -30.26
C GLY A 233 29.42 33.17 -30.98
N PHE A 234 29.58 34.29 -30.29
CA PHE A 234 29.45 35.64 -30.86
C PHE A 234 30.52 35.92 -31.91
N LEU A 235 31.78 35.61 -31.61
CA LEU A 235 32.92 35.82 -32.52
C LEU A 235 32.77 35.05 -33.83
N ARG A 236 32.25 33.81 -33.77
CA ARG A 236 31.96 32.99 -34.95
C ARG A 236 30.60 33.23 -35.58
N ARG A 237 29.80 34.18 -35.06
CA ARG A 237 28.42 34.49 -35.49
C ARG A 237 27.54 33.24 -35.63
N SER A 238 27.78 32.22 -34.80
CA SER A 238 27.10 30.93 -34.89
C SER A 238 26.88 30.35 -33.49
N PRO A 239 25.63 30.23 -33.01
CA PRO A 239 25.35 29.67 -31.68
C PRO A 239 25.85 28.23 -31.53
N ALA A 240 25.83 27.45 -32.62
CA ALA A 240 26.39 26.10 -32.63
C ALA A 240 27.89 26.05 -32.29
N SER A 241 28.66 27.09 -32.63
CA SER A 241 30.10 27.15 -32.30
C SER A 241 30.33 27.42 -30.82
N GLY A 242 29.50 28.27 -30.20
CA GLY A 242 29.54 28.51 -28.75
C GLY A 242 29.15 27.28 -27.94
N PHE A 243 28.12 26.54 -28.38
CA PHE A 243 27.72 25.28 -27.76
C PHE A 243 28.83 24.22 -27.81
N ARG A 244 29.53 24.10 -28.95
CA ARG A 244 30.68 23.20 -29.07
C ARG A 244 31.81 23.56 -28.10
N ALA A 245 32.12 24.85 -27.98
CA ALA A 245 33.13 25.33 -27.04
C ALA A 245 32.73 24.99 -25.58
N LEU A 246 31.45 25.15 -25.23
CA LEU A 246 30.93 24.80 -23.91
C LEU A 246 31.12 23.32 -23.59
N PHE A 247 30.76 22.42 -24.52
CA PHE A 247 30.92 20.97 -24.30
C PHE A 247 32.38 20.54 -24.20
N LEU A 248 33.29 21.18 -24.95
CA LEU A 248 34.72 20.93 -24.83
C LEU A 248 35.26 21.36 -23.46
N GLN A 249 34.86 22.54 -22.97
CA GLN A 249 35.27 23.04 -21.66
C GLN A 249 34.68 22.18 -20.52
N LEU A 250 33.41 21.80 -20.61
CA LEU A 250 32.77 20.89 -19.65
C LEU A 250 33.41 19.51 -19.65
N GLY A 251 33.68 18.95 -20.83
CA GLY A 251 34.36 17.66 -20.99
C GLY A 251 35.76 17.68 -20.38
N ALA A 252 36.52 18.76 -20.58
CA ALA A 252 37.84 18.94 -19.97
C ALA A 252 37.78 18.93 -18.43
N ILE A 253 36.85 19.70 -17.85
CA ILE A 253 36.71 19.81 -16.38
C ILE A 253 36.21 18.51 -15.76
N ALA A 254 35.16 17.92 -16.34
CA ALA A 254 34.63 16.63 -15.91
C ALA A 254 35.70 15.53 -16.04
N GLY A 255 36.47 15.56 -17.13
CA GLY A 255 37.59 14.66 -17.36
C GLY A 255 38.65 14.75 -16.27
N ILE A 256 39.10 15.97 -15.92
CA ILE A 256 40.08 16.19 -14.83
C ILE A 256 39.56 15.61 -13.51
N ALA A 257 38.32 15.94 -13.12
CA ALA A 257 37.75 15.47 -11.86
C ALA A 257 37.62 13.93 -11.82
N CYS A 258 37.13 13.33 -12.91
CA CYS A 258 37.00 11.89 -13.04
C CYS A 258 38.37 11.18 -13.04
N GLY A 259 39.36 11.73 -13.73
CA GLY A 259 40.71 11.17 -13.79
C GLY A 259 41.44 11.19 -12.45
N ILE A 260 41.33 12.29 -11.69
CA ILE A 260 41.85 12.37 -10.31
C ILE A 260 41.17 11.31 -9.44
N GLY A 261 39.84 11.20 -9.50
CA GLY A 261 39.08 10.19 -8.76
C GLY A 261 39.47 8.76 -9.11
N ALA A 262 39.65 8.45 -10.40
CA ALA A 262 40.06 7.14 -10.88
C ALA A 262 41.47 6.77 -10.40
N VAL A 263 42.45 7.68 -10.48
CA VAL A 263 43.82 7.42 -9.98
C VAL A 263 43.82 7.25 -8.45
N TRP A 264 42.98 8.00 -7.73
CA TRP A 264 42.80 7.82 -6.30
C TRP A 264 42.22 6.43 -5.96
N LEU A 265 41.19 6.01 -6.70
CA LEU A 265 40.57 4.70 -6.53
C LEU A 265 41.56 3.56 -6.81
N VAL A 266 42.35 3.68 -7.89
CA VAL A 266 43.39 2.70 -8.24
C VAL A 266 44.50 2.66 -7.19
N SER A 267 44.98 3.82 -6.73
CA SER A 267 46.00 3.90 -5.68
C SER A 267 45.51 3.29 -4.37
N TRP A 268 44.23 3.51 -4.02
CA TRP A 268 43.61 2.89 -2.86
C TRP A 268 43.51 1.37 -3.01
N ALA A 269 43.00 0.88 -4.14
CA ALA A 269 42.84 -0.54 -4.43
C ALA A 269 44.18 -1.30 -4.50
N ALA A 270 45.24 -0.66 -4.97
CA ALA A 270 46.58 -1.24 -5.07
C ALA A 270 47.41 -1.10 -3.79
N HIS A 271 46.88 -0.48 -2.73
CA HIS A 271 47.63 -0.08 -1.53
C HIS A 271 48.95 0.66 -1.83
N ALA A 272 48.99 1.37 -2.96
CA ALA A 272 50.20 2.03 -3.42
C ALA A 272 50.30 3.44 -2.81
N HIS A 273 51.34 3.69 -2.04
CA HIS A 273 51.61 4.98 -1.42
C HIS A 273 52.26 5.97 -2.39
N TRP A 274 51.51 6.46 -3.38
CA TRP A 274 51.98 7.53 -4.26
C TRP A 274 51.87 8.89 -3.58
N ASN A 275 52.83 9.79 -3.88
CA ASN A 275 52.77 11.18 -3.46
C ASN A 275 51.45 11.83 -3.98
N PRO A 276 50.67 12.53 -3.14
CA PRO A 276 49.44 13.21 -3.56
C PRO A 276 49.60 14.09 -4.80
N ALA A 277 50.74 14.79 -4.94
CA ALA A 277 51.02 15.62 -6.12
C ALA A 277 51.08 14.79 -7.42
N CYS A 278 51.68 13.59 -7.35
CA CYS A 278 51.75 12.68 -8.49
C CYS A 278 50.35 12.15 -8.86
N LYS A 279 49.49 11.85 -7.87
CA LYS A 279 48.11 11.41 -8.13
C LYS A 279 47.29 12.49 -8.85
N ILE A 280 47.42 13.75 -8.40
CA ILE A 280 46.71 14.89 -9.00
C ILE A 280 47.23 15.14 -10.42
N LEU A 281 48.55 15.12 -10.63
CA LEU A 281 49.14 15.41 -11.94
C LEU A 281 48.83 14.31 -12.97
N LEU A 282 49.01 13.04 -12.58
CA LEU A 282 48.72 11.90 -13.46
C LEU A 282 47.22 11.83 -13.77
N GLY A 283 46.37 11.86 -12.74
CA GLY A 283 44.92 11.79 -12.91
C GLY A 283 44.34 13.01 -13.64
N GLY A 284 44.87 14.19 -13.37
CA GLY A 284 44.47 15.43 -14.04
C GLY A 284 44.83 15.44 -15.52
N THR A 285 46.05 15.04 -15.88
CA THR A 285 46.50 15.00 -17.29
C THR A 285 45.81 13.90 -18.09
N SER A 286 45.72 12.68 -17.56
CA SER A 286 45.00 11.59 -18.22
C SER A 286 43.50 11.88 -18.33
N GLY A 287 42.92 12.45 -17.26
CA GLY A 287 41.53 12.88 -17.20
C GLY A 287 41.21 13.97 -18.21
N LEU A 288 42.04 15.02 -18.30
CA LEU A 288 41.89 16.09 -19.28
C LEU A 288 41.91 15.55 -20.72
N LEU A 289 42.90 14.70 -21.04
CA LEU A 289 43.02 14.11 -22.38
C LEU A 289 41.79 13.26 -22.73
N CYS A 290 41.37 12.39 -21.81
CA CYS A 290 40.19 11.54 -21.99
C CYS A 290 38.91 12.38 -22.12
N GLY A 291 38.73 13.40 -21.29
CA GLY A 291 37.59 14.31 -21.33
C GLY A 291 37.50 15.11 -22.63
N LEU A 292 38.64 15.61 -23.13
CA LEU A 292 38.71 16.28 -24.43
C LEU A 292 38.39 15.34 -25.58
N LEU A 293 38.95 14.12 -25.59
CA LEU A 293 38.66 13.11 -26.60
C LEU A 293 37.17 12.72 -26.60
N ALA A 294 36.58 12.52 -25.43
CA ALA A 294 35.16 12.22 -25.28
C ALA A 294 34.28 13.37 -25.79
N ALA A 295 34.62 14.62 -25.46
CA ALA A 295 33.89 15.80 -25.95
C ALA A 295 34.03 15.98 -27.47
N LEU A 296 35.21 15.72 -28.04
CA LEU A 296 35.43 15.73 -29.49
C LEU A 296 34.60 14.65 -30.20
N LEU A 297 34.61 13.43 -29.67
CA LEU A 297 33.82 12.31 -30.19
C LEU A 297 32.32 12.64 -30.14
N PHE A 298 31.85 13.16 -29.01
CA PHE A 298 30.46 13.59 -28.87
C PHE A 298 30.09 14.67 -29.89
N ASN A 299 30.92 15.70 -30.06
CA ASN A 299 30.69 16.74 -31.05
C ASN A 299 30.65 16.18 -32.49
N PHE A 300 31.52 15.23 -32.81
CA PHE A 300 31.53 14.55 -34.11
C PHE A 300 30.23 13.77 -34.35
N LEU A 301 29.82 12.94 -33.38
CA LEU A 301 28.59 12.16 -33.45
C LEU A 301 27.35 13.05 -33.55
N TRP A 302 27.29 14.10 -32.73
CA TRP A 302 26.19 15.07 -32.75
C TRP A 302 26.11 15.82 -34.07
N GLY A 303 27.24 16.24 -34.63
CA GLY A 303 27.28 16.89 -35.94
C GLY A 303 26.71 16.01 -37.05
N ARG A 304 27.03 14.71 -37.03
CA ARG A 304 26.45 13.74 -37.96
C ARG A 304 24.95 13.53 -37.73
N ALA A 305 24.53 13.36 -36.48
CA ALA A 305 23.12 13.17 -36.12
C ALA A 305 22.26 14.38 -36.51
N ALA A 306 22.73 15.60 -36.24
CA ALA A 306 22.02 16.83 -36.59
C ALA A 306 21.88 17.01 -38.11
N THR A 307 22.94 16.73 -38.86
CA THR A 307 22.90 16.80 -40.34
C THR A 307 21.94 15.76 -40.90
N TRP A 308 21.96 14.55 -40.36
CA TRP A 308 21.04 13.49 -40.74
C TRP A 308 19.58 13.85 -40.45
N LEU A 309 19.29 14.42 -39.28
CA LEU A 309 17.95 14.88 -38.90
C LEU A 309 17.44 16.01 -39.81
N LEU A 310 18.28 16.99 -40.11
CA LEU A 310 17.91 18.11 -40.99
C LEU A 310 17.57 17.62 -42.40
N ASN A 311 18.35 16.69 -42.95
CA ASN A 311 18.08 16.10 -44.26
C ASN A 311 16.75 15.31 -44.29
N ARG A 312 16.39 14.64 -43.18
CA ARG A 312 15.10 13.93 -43.08
C ARG A 312 13.92 14.89 -43.01
N CYS A 313 14.04 16.01 -42.29
CA CYS A 313 12.98 17.00 -42.18
C CYS A 313 12.73 17.78 -43.47
N THR A 314 13.75 18.01 -44.30
CA THR A 314 13.58 18.69 -45.60
C THR A 314 12.94 17.79 -46.66
N THR A 315 13.18 16.48 -46.60
CA THR A 315 12.65 15.52 -47.58
C THR A 315 11.13 15.32 -47.44
N HIS A 316 10.53 15.62 -46.28
CA HIS A 316 9.09 15.47 -46.03
C HIS A 316 8.24 16.71 -46.37
N LYS A 317 8.85 17.79 -46.85
CA LYS A 317 8.17 19.06 -47.20
C LYS A 317 7.94 19.26 -48.72
N ILE A 318 8.08 18.20 -49.51
CA ILE A 318 7.79 18.16 -50.96
C ILE A 318 6.71 17.10 -51.17
#